data_AF-A0A327V801-F1
#
_entry.id   AF-A0A327V801-F1
#
_cell.length_a   1.000
_cell.length_b   1.000
_cell.length_c   1.000
_cell.angle_alpha   90.00
_cell.angle_beta   90.00
_cell.angle_gamma   90.00
#
_symmetry.space_group_name_H-M   'P 1'
#
loop_
_entity.id
_entity.type
_entity.pdbx_description
1 polymer ?
#
loop_
_entity_poly.entity_id
_entity_poly.type
_entity_poly.pdbx_seq_one_letter_code
_entity_poly.pdbx_strand_id
1 'polypeptide(L)'
;MTATRGHRITVEPGTEHVRVVRDGLLLAESRRPLVLRETGCPVRYYLPPEDVRTELLTPSDTRTHCPFKGDASYWSLPGAADLVWVYEEPKAGVEAIKDHFCFYDTELIAR
;
A
#
# COMPACT_ATOMS: atom_id res chain seq x y z
N MET A 1 -17.60 16.26 -14.38
CA MET A 1 -17.27 15.32 -13.31
C MET A 1 -16.97 16.13 -12.06
N THR A 2 -17.87 16.10 -11.08
CA THR A 2 -17.75 16.95 -9.88
C THR A 2 -16.70 16.34 -8.97
N ALA A 3 -15.52 16.96 -8.87
CA ALA A 3 -14.60 16.68 -7.78
C ALA A 3 -15.36 17.02 -6.48
N THR A 4 -15.64 16.02 -5.65
CA THR A 4 -16.33 16.20 -4.37
C THR A 4 -15.51 17.18 -3.53
N ARG A 5 -16.01 18.42 -3.35
CA ARG A 5 -15.35 19.46 -2.56
C ARG A 5 -14.97 18.88 -1.19
N GLY A 6 -13.67 18.68 -0.96
CA GLY A 6 -13.10 18.27 0.34
C GLY A 6 -12.36 16.93 0.36
N HIS A 7 -12.55 16.05 -0.63
CA HIS A 7 -11.74 14.82 -0.73
C HIS A 7 -10.38 15.15 -1.36
N ARG A 8 -9.30 14.78 -0.68
CA ARG A 8 -7.92 14.99 -1.11
C ARG A 8 -7.13 13.71 -0.88
N ILE A 9 -6.27 13.39 -1.84
CA ILE A 9 -5.20 12.41 -1.68
C ILE A 9 -3.87 13.13 -1.93
N THR A 10 -2.89 12.91 -1.06
CA THR A 10 -1.49 13.30 -1.30
C THR A 10 -0.62 12.06 -1.21
N VAL A 11 0.42 12.01 -2.04
CA VAL A 11 1.44 10.96 -2.05
C VAL A 11 2.79 11.66 -2.03
N GLU A 12 3.59 11.39 -1.00
CA GLU A 12 4.87 12.06 -0.76
C GLU A 12 5.94 11.02 -0.39
N PRO A 13 7.21 11.19 -0.81
CA PRO A 13 8.30 10.37 -0.30
C PRO A 13 8.45 10.51 1.21
N GLY A 14 8.50 9.39 1.91
CA GLY A 14 8.72 9.28 3.34
C GLY A 14 10.15 8.90 3.70
N THR A 15 10.51 9.12 4.96
CA THR A 15 11.79 8.67 5.57
C THR A 15 11.56 7.85 6.84
N GLU A 16 10.31 7.48 7.08
CA GLU A 16 9.87 6.61 8.14
C GLU A 16 10.44 5.20 7.92
N HIS A 17 10.86 4.57 9.01
CA HIS A 17 11.25 3.16 8.99
C HIS A 17 10.01 2.31 9.24
N VAL A 18 9.48 1.74 8.16
CA VAL A 18 8.25 0.94 8.17
C VAL A 18 8.62 -0.54 8.13
N ARG A 19 8.06 -1.33 9.05
CA ARG A 19 8.14 -2.79 9.04
C ARG A 19 6.75 -3.41 8.98
N VAL A 20 6.67 -4.57 8.33
CA VAL A 20 5.45 -5.39 8.28
C VAL A 20 5.80 -6.77 8.77
N VAL A 21 5.27 -7.14 9.92
CA VAL A 21 5.47 -8.44 10.56
C VAL A 21 4.13 -9.12 10.74
N ARG A 22 4.06 -10.40 10.40
CA ARG A 22 2.88 -11.24 10.63
C ARG A 22 3.33 -12.54 11.30
N ASP A 23 2.79 -12.85 12.48
CA ASP A 23 3.11 -14.07 13.22
C ASP A 23 4.63 -14.32 13.40
N GLY A 24 5.39 -13.23 13.62
CA GLY A 24 6.85 -13.25 13.76
C GLY A 24 7.64 -13.28 12.43
N LEU A 25 6.96 -13.42 11.29
CA LEU A 25 7.56 -13.39 9.96
C LEU A 25 7.63 -11.96 9.42
N LEU A 26 8.84 -11.48 9.11
CA LEU A 26 9.06 -10.21 8.42
C LEU A 26 8.67 -10.35 6.94
N LEU A 27 7.68 -9.57 6.51
CA LEU A 27 7.17 -9.55 5.13
C LEU A 27 7.71 -8.37 4.33
N ALA A 28 7.91 -7.22 4.97
CA ALA A 28 8.46 -6.04 4.33
C ALA A 28 9.19 -5.15 5.33
N GLU A 29 10.21 -4.45 4.87
CA GLU A 29 10.93 -3.46 5.65
C GLU A 29 11.49 -2.38 4.74
N SER A 30 11.03 -1.13 4.92
CA SER A 30 11.42 0.00 4.07
C SER A 30 11.84 1.21 4.89
N ARG A 31 12.76 1.98 4.33
CA ARG A 31 13.13 3.33 4.79
C ARG A 31 12.88 4.41 3.74
N ARG A 32 12.16 4.03 2.68
CA ARG A 32 11.81 4.88 1.54
C ARG A 32 10.34 4.65 1.12
N PRO A 33 9.38 4.60 2.08
CA PRO A 33 7.98 4.41 1.72
C PRO A 33 7.48 5.65 0.97
N LEU A 34 6.45 5.48 0.16
CA LEU A 34 5.55 6.57 -0.19
C LEU A 34 4.47 6.69 0.89
N VAL A 35 4.28 7.89 1.42
CA VAL A 35 3.27 8.19 2.43
C VAL A 35 2.02 8.72 1.73
N LEU A 36 0.97 7.92 1.74
CA LEU A 36 -0.34 8.31 1.23
C LEU A 36 -1.22 8.82 2.37
N ARG A 37 -1.75 10.03 2.19
CA ARG A 37 -2.75 10.63 3.09
C ARG A 37 -4.02 10.86 2.29
N GLU A 38 -5.13 10.37 2.82
CA GLU A 38 -6.45 10.55 2.21
C GLU A 38 -7.44 11.08 3.24
N THR A 39 -8.26 12.06 2.86
CA THR A 39 -9.25 12.67 3.75
C THR A 39 -10.13 11.61 4.41
N GLY A 40 -10.07 11.53 5.75
CA GLY A 40 -10.91 10.61 6.54
C GLY A 40 -10.39 9.17 6.62
N CYS A 41 -9.21 8.88 6.08
CA CYS A 41 -8.59 7.56 6.14
C CYS A 41 -7.29 7.58 6.98
N PRO A 42 -6.90 6.43 7.56
CA PRO A 42 -5.56 6.26 8.13
C PRO A 42 -4.48 6.54 7.09
N VAL A 43 -3.31 7.00 7.54
CA VAL A 43 -2.11 7.09 6.71
C VAL A 43 -1.76 5.69 6.22
N ARG A 44 -1.40 5.59 4.93
CA ARG A 44 -0.95 4.35 4.31
C ARG A 44 0.46 4.50 3.79
N TYR A 45 1.26 3.45 3.95
CA TYR A 45 2.63 3.39 3.46
C TYR A 45 2.68 2.43 2.28
N TYR A 46 3.09 2.96 1.13
CA TYR A 46 3.28 2.21 -0.09
C TYR A 46 4.77 1.91 -0.21
N LEU A 47 5.11 0.63 -0.10
CA LEU A 47 6.48 0.15 -0.07
C LEU A 47 6.90 -0.25 -1.49
N PRO A 48 8.11 0.12 -1.94
CA PRO A 48 8.58 -0.32 -3.24
C PRO A 48 8.76 -1.85 -3.25
N PRO A 49 8.56 -2.52 -4.39
CA PRO A 49 8.65 -3.99 -4.49
C PRO A 49 9.94 -4.57 -3.93
N GLU A 50 11.07 -3.87 -4.07
CA GLU A 50 12.38 -4.36 -3.60
C GLU A 50 12.49 -4.44 -2.08
N ASP A 51 11.62 -3.75 -1.35
CA ASP A 51 11.58 -3.75 0.11
C ASP A 51 10.55 -4.76 0.66
N VAL A 52 9.92 -5.55 -0.23
CA VAL A 52 8.85 -6.51 0.08
C VAL A 52 9.28 -7.91 -0.33
N ARG A 53 9.09 -8.87 0.56
CA ARG A 53 9.36 -10.29 0.33
C ARG A 53 8.25 -10.94 -0.48
N THR A 54 8.12 -10.52 -1.73
CA THR A 54 7.08 -10.99 -2.67
C THR A 54 7.17 -12.50 -2.94
N GLU A 55 8.31 -13.14 -2.72
CA GLU A 55 8.47 -14.59 -2.83
C GLU A 55 7.67 -15.38 -1.77
N LEU A 56 7.25 -14.72 -0.70
CA LEU A 56 6.38 -15.29 0.33
C LEU A 56 4.89 -15.13 -0.01
N LEU A 57 4.57 -14.34 -1.05
CA LEU A 57 3.22 -13.93 -1.38
C LEU A 57 2.76 -14.57 -2.69
N THR A 58 1.46 -14.78 -2.82
CA THR A 58 0.82 -15.28 -4.03
C THR A 58 -0.26 -14.31 -4.49
N PRO A 59 -0.35 -13.97 -5.79
CA PRO A 59 -1.45 -13.18 -6.31
C PRO A 59 -2.80 -13.82 -5.96
N SER A 60 -3.77 -12.98 -5.63
CA SER A 60 -5.16 -13.34 -5.40
C SER A 60 -6.01 -12.96 -6.61
N ASP A 61 -7.13 -13.65 -6.79
CA ASP A 61 -8.16 -13.27 -7.77
C ASP A 61 -8.96 -12.04 -7.32
N THR A 62 -8.85 -11.64 -6.05
CA THR A 62 -9.55 -10.47 -5.51
C THR A 62 -9.12 -9.18 -6.21
N ARG A 63 -10.12 -8.38 -6.60
CA ARG A 63 -9.97 -7.03 -7.12
C ARG A 63 -11.00 -6.11 -6.47
N THR A 64 -10.61 -4.86 -6.18
CA THR A 64 -11.56 -3.86 -5.67
C THR A 64 -11.39 -2.54 -6.40
N HIS A 65 -12.51 -1.89 -6.74
CA HIS A 65 -12.50 -0.60 -7.43
C HIS A 65 -12.52 0.58 -6.44
N CYS A 66 -11.55 1.48 -6.57
CA CYS A 66 -11.54 2.78 -5.91
C CYS A 66 -11.84 3.90 -6.92
N PRO A 67 -12.85 4.77 -6.68
CA PRO A 67 -13.17 5.86 -7.58
C PRO A 67 -12.02 6.86 -7.75
N PHE A 68 -11.09 6.94 -6.79
CA PHE A 68 -9.97 7.88 -6.80
C PHE A 68 -8.64 7.26 -7.22
N LYS A 69 -8.43 5.96 -6.99
CA LYS A 69 -7.14 5.30 -7.22
C LYS A 69 -7.12 4.33 -8.39
N GLY A 70 -8.27 3.82 -8.83
CA GLY A 70 -8.33 2.75 -9.84
C GLY A 70 -8.62 1.39 -9.21
N ASP A 71 -8.20 0.32 -9.87
CA ASP A 71 -8.43 -1.05 -9.43
C ASP A 71 -7.24 -1.57 -8.63
N ALA A 72 -7.51 -2.06 -7.42
CA ALA A 72 -6.50 -2.68 -6.56
C ALA A 72 -6.46 -4.19 -6.80
N SER A 73 -5.25 -4.71 -6.96
CA SER A 73 -4.90 -6.13 -7.03
C SER A 73 -4.38 -6.59 -5.68
N TYR A 74 -4.79 -7.78 -5.22
CA TYR A 74 -4.43 -8.29 -3.90
C TYR A 74 -3.48 -9.47 -3.98
N TRP A 75 -2.66 -9.62 -2.94
CA TRP A 75 -1.78 -10.78 -2.75
C TRP A 75 -1.99 -11.35 -1.34
N SER A 76 -1.80 -12.66 -1.23
CA SER A 76 -2.03 -13.43 -0.02
C SER A 76 -0.71 -14.01 0.51
N LEU A 77 -0.60 -14.13 1.82
CA LEU A 77 0.37 -15.00 2.49
C LEU A 77 -0.34 -16.32 2.80
N PRO A 78 0.31 -17.50 2.80
CA PRO A 78 -0.31 -18.74 3.25
C PRO A 78 -0.96 -18.57 4.64
N GLY A 79 -2.27 -18.79 4.72
CA GLY A 79 -3.06 -18.60 5.95
C GLY A 79 -3.60 -17.17 6.20
N ALA A 80 -3.28 -16.21 5.33
CA ALA A 80 -3.80 -14.84 5.38
C ALA A 80 -4.12 -14.32 3.97
N ALA A 81 -5.40 -14.45 3.59
CA ALA A 81 -5.91 -14.00 2.31
C ALA A 81 -5.91 -12.46 2.20
N ASP A 82 -5.61 -11.95 0.99
CA ASP A 82 -5.73 -10.54 0.61
C ASP A 82 -5.04 -9.57 1.58
N LEU A 83 -3.87 -9.99 2.08
CA LEU A 83 -3.10 -9.30 3.12
C LEU A 83 -2.52 -7.96 2.65
N VAL A 84 -2.21 -7.84 1.36
CA VAL A 84 -1.55 -6.68 0.77
C VAL A 84 -2.19 -6.36 -0.58
N TRP A 85 -2.25 -5.08 -0.91
CA TRP A 85 -2.77 -4.63 -2.19
C TRP A 85 -1.78 -3.74 -2.94
N VAL A 86 -1.94 -3.72 -4.26
CA VAL A 86 -1.13 -3.00 -5.25
C VAL A 86 -2.06 -2.33 -6.25
N TYR A 87 -1.70 -1.15 -6.74
CA TYR A 87 -2.33 -0.52 -7.89
C TYR A 87 -1.39 -0.64 -9.10
N GLU A 88 -1.73 -1.50 -10.07
CA GLU A 88 -0.95 -1.69 -11.30
C GLU A 88 -1.20 -0.57 -12.32
N GLU A 89 -2.43 -0.03 -12.30
CA GLU A 89 -2.90 1.05 -13.17
C GLU A 89 -3.56 2.18 -12.35
N PRO A 90 -2.80 2.89 -11.50
CA PRO A 90 -3.35 3.96 -10.68
C PRO A 90 -3.85 5.14 -11.54
N LYS A 91 -4.89 5.81 -11.06
CA LYS A 91 -5.45 7.02 -11.69
C LYS A 91 -4.50 8.22 -11.61
N ALA A 92 -4.78 9.21 -12.46
CA ALA A 92 -4.03 10.46 -12.47
C ALA A 92 -4.07 11.18 -11.11
N GLY A 93 -2.93 11.71 -10.68
CA GLY A 93 -2.72 12.35 -9.37
C GLY A 93 -2.24 11.40 -8.26
N VAL A 94 -2.26 10.08 -8.48
CA VAL A 94 -1.73 9.07 -7.55
C VAL A 94 -0.81 8.06 -8.25
N GLU A 95 -0.28 8.39 -9.43
CA GLU A 95 0.53 7.51 -10.27
C GLU A 95 1.79 7.00 -9.55
N ALA A 96 2.30 7.78 -8.60
CA ALA A 96 3.49 7.42 -7.82
C ALA A 96 3.37 6.09 -7.07
N ILE A 97 2.16 5.68 -6.67
CA ILE A 97 1.95 4.41 -5.95
C ILE A 97 1.92 3.18 -6.88
N LYS A 98 2.12 3.38 -8.19
CA LYS A 98 2.12 2.29 -9.17
C LYS A 98 3.07 1.18 -8.71
N ASP A 99 2.58 -0.05 -8.74
CA ASP A 99 3.32 -1.26 -8.40
C ASP A 99 3.89 -1.31 -6.96
N HIS A 100 3.58 -0.32 -6.11
CA HIS A 100 3.95 -0.34 -4.70
C HIS A 100 2.95 -1.13 -3.87
N PHE A 101 3.45 -1.80 -2.84
CA PHE A 101 2.68 -2.67 -1.96
C PHE A 101 2.23 -1.93 -0.70
N CYS A 102 0.97 -2.06 -0.34
CA CYS A 102 0.42 -1.45 0.86
C CYS A 102 -0.26 -2.50 1.73
N PHE A 103 0.09 -2.51 3.01
CA PHE A 103 -0.41 -3.45 4.01
C PHE A 103 -1.37 -2.73 4.96
N TYR A 104 -2.32 -3.46 5.54
CA TYR A 104 -3.26 -2.89 6.51
C TYR A 104 -2.58 -2.49 7.82
N ASP A 105 -1.72 -3.38 8.33
CA ASP A 105 -0.99 -3.24 9.58
C ASP A 105 0.49 -3.01 9.29
N THR A 106 1.03 -1.93 9.85
CA THR A 106 2.43 -1.52 9.69
C THR A 106 2.97 -1.05 11.03
N GLU A 107 4.22 -1.40 11.32
CA GLU A 107 4.96 -0.96 12.50
C GLU A 107 5.90 0.18 12.10
N LEU A 108 5.78 1.33 12.78
CA LEU A 108 6.75 2.40 12.67
C LEU A 108 7.85 2.19 13.70
N ILE A 109 9.08 2.02 13.23
CA ILE A 109 10.23 1.83 14.10
C ILE A 109 10.74 3.21 14.51
N ALA A 110 10.63 3.49 15.82
CA ALA A 110 11.23 4.68 16.40
C ALA A 110 12.75 4.64 16.21
N ARG A 111 13.33 5.80 15.92
CA ARG A 111 14.79 5.95 15.81
C ARG A 111 15.46 5.86 17.18
#